data_AF-A0A221LG58-F1
#
_entry.id   AF-A0A221LG58-F1
#
_cell.length_a   1.000
_cell.length_b   1.000
_cell.length_c   1.000
_cell.angle_alpha   90.00
_cell.angle_beta   90.00
_cell.angle_gamma   90.00
#
_symmetry.space_group_name_H-M   'P 1'
#
loop_
_entity.id
_entity.type
_entity.pdbx_description
1 polymer ?
#
loop_
_entity_poly.entity_id
_entity_poly.type
_entity_poly.pdbx_seq_one_letter_code
_entity_poly.pdbx_strand_id
1 'polypeptide(L)' 'GASKRLSNQIPLIILSTVLRDAGDYLQISMLHLLQEKEELNHLLQEDHEAANQQKLLTRKISSLNKAYQYLVDFKSL' A
#
# COMPACT_ATOMS: atom_id res chain seq x y z
N GLY A 1 19.71 -43.93 -8.88
CA GLY A 1 18.44 -44.44 -8.31
C GLY A 1 17.36 -43.39 -8.45
N ALA A 2 16.19 -43.74 -8.98
CA ALA A 2 15.07 -42.82 -9.24
C ALA A 2 14.63 -42.03 -7.99
N SER A 3 14.67 -42.67 -6.81
CA SER A 3 14.34 -42.04 -5.52
C SER A 3 15.17 -40.78 -5.23
N LYS A 4 16.50 -40.84 -5.36
CA LYS A 4 17.39 -39.66 -5.16
C LYS A 4 17.15 -38.55 -6.18
N ARG A 5 16.69 -38.90 -7.38
CA ARG A 5 16.37 -37.92 -8.42
C ARG A 5 15.06 -37.21 -8.07
N LEU A 6 14.04 -37.96 -7.66
CA LEU A 6 12.74 -37.40 -7.25
C LEU A 6 12.85 -36.56 -5.98
N SER A 7 13.61 -37.00 -4.97
CA SER A 7 13.82 -36.24 -3.73
C SER A 7 14.46 -34.87 -3.97
N ASN A 8 15.22 -34.71 -5.05
CA ASN A 8 15.86 -33.44 -5.42
C ASN A 8 14.98 -32.62 -6.38
N GLN A 9 14.30 -33.28 -7.32
CA GLN A 9 13.54 -32.59 -8.36
C GLN A 9 12.20 -32.05 -7.86
N ILE A 10 11.50 -32.75 -6.96
CA ILE A 10 10.22 -32.30 -6.43
C ILE A 10 10.36 -30.94 -5.73
N PRO A 11 11.32 -30.74 -4.80
CA PRO A 11 11.53 -29.42 -4.18
C PRO A 11 11.90 -28.34 -5.19
N LEU A 12 12.71 -28.66 -6.21
CA LEU A 12 13.10 -27.69 -7.23
C LEU A 12 11.93 -27.24 -8.09
N ILE A 13 11.03 -28.15 -8.46
CA ILE A 13 9.80 -27.84 -9.18
C ILE A 13 8.91 -26.94 -8.33
N ILE A 14 8.72 -27.26 -7.04
CA ILE A 14 7.94 -26.41 -6.13
C ILE A 14 8.55 -25.01 -6.04
N LEU A 15 9.88 -24.92 -5.88
CA LEU A 15 10.57 -23.64 -5.79
C LEU A 15 10.46 -22.81 -7.08
N SER A 16 10.56 -23.44 -8.26
CA SER A 16 10.38 -22.70 -9.52
C SER A 16 8.93 -22.24 -9.67
N THR A 17 7.95 -23.14 -9.56
CA THR A 17 6.58 -22.81 -9.95
C THR A 17 5.83 -22.01 -8.88
N VAL A 18 5.93 -22.41 -7.61
CA VAL A 18 5.10 -21.84 -6.54
C VAL A 18 5.68 -20.53 -6.01
N LEU A 19 7.00 -20.37 -6.07
CA LEU A 19 7.67 -19.21 -5.50
C LEU A 19 8.16 -18.25 -6.58
N ARG A 20 8.96 -18.73 -7.54
CA ARG A 20 9.55 -17.84 -8.56
C ARG A 20 8.53 -17.43 -9.61
N ASP A 21 7.95 -18.38 -10.33
CA ASP A 21 7.03 -18.09 -11.42
C ASP A 21 5.77 -17.37 -10.91
N ALA A 22 5.24 -17.80 -9.76
CA ALA A 22 4.11 -17.11 -9.12
C ALA A 22 4.46 -15.68 -8.68
N GLY A 23 5.68 -15.45 -8.18
CA GLY A 23 6.16 -14.13 -7.78
C GLY A 23 6.33 -13.19 -8.98
N ASP A 24 6.89 -13.69 -10.09
CA ASP A 24 7.04 -12.94 -11.33
C ASP A 24 5.67 -12.62 -11.94
N TYR A 25 4.78 -13.60 -11.98
CA TYR A 25 3.40 -13.40 -12.42
C TYR A 25 2.68 -12.33 -11.58
N LEU A 26 2.78 -12.42 -10.25
CA LEU A 26 2.17 -11.46 -9.35
C LEU A 26 2.66 -10.03 -9.64
N GLN A 27 3.97 -9.82 -9.81
CA GLN A 27 4.52 -8.51 -10.12
C GLN A 27 3.97 -7.94 -11.43
N ILE A 28 3.91 -8.76 -12.49
CA ILE A 28 3.38 -8.34 -13.79
C ILE A 28 1.89 -8.02 -13.67
N SER A 29 1.11 -8.88 -13.02
CA SER A 29 -0.33 -8.65 -12.81
C SER A 29 -0.60 -7.38 -12.00
N MET A 30 0.21 -7.10 -10.98
CA MET A 30 0.10 -5.85 -10.21
C MET A 30 0.34 -4.62 -11.10
N LEU A 31 1.31 -4.67 -12.02
CA LEU A 31 1.54 -3.57 -12.95
C LEU A 31 0.38 -3.40 -13.94
N HIS A 32 -0.20 -4.49 -14.43
CA HIS A 32 -1.37 -4.42 -15.31
C HIS A 32 -2.59 -3.80 -14.60
N LEU A 33 -2.85 -4.14 -13.33
CA LEU A 33 -3.93 -3.51 -12.56
C LEU A 33 -3.82 -1.98 -12.50
N LEU A 34 -2.59 -1.44 -12.46
CA LEU A 34 -2.36 0.01 -12.41
C LEU A 34 -2.54 0.71 -13.76
N GLN A 35 -2.57 -0.04 -14.88
CA GLN A 35 -2.73 0.52 -16.22
C GLN A 35 -4.20 0.75 -16.59
N GLU A 36 -5.12 0.01 -15.96
CA GLU A 36 -6.57 0.13 -16.15
C GLU A 36 -7.13 1.36 -15.43
N LYS A 37 -7.00 2.53 -16.07
CA LYS A 37 -7.33 3.84 -15.48
C LYS A 37 -8.76 3.98 -14.97
N GLU A 38 -9.72 3.27 -15.57
CA GLU A 38 -11.13 3.31 -15.16
C GLU A 38 -11.34 2.62 -13.80
N GLU A 39 -10.69 1.48 -13.59
CA GLU A 39 -10.75 0.71 -12.34
C GLU A 39 -9.84 1.27 -11.24
N LEU A 40 -8.79 2.01 -11.61
CA LEU A 40 -7.83 2.53 -10.65
C LEU A 40 -8.47 3.45 -9.59
N ASN A 41 -9.43 4.28 -9.98
CA ASN A 41 -10.15 5.14 -9.02
C ASN A 41 -10.97 4.34 -8.02
N HIS A 42 -11.53 3.20 -8.46
CA HIS A 42 -12.28 2.31 -7.60
C HIS A 42 -11.35 1.54 -6.65
N LEU A 43 -10.23 1.01 -7.16
CA LEU A 43 -9.21 0.31 -6.38
C LEU A 43 -8.53 1.22 -5.33
N LEU A 44 -8.36 2.51 -5.66
CA LEU A 44 -7.76 3.51 -4.77
C LEU A 44 -8.79 4.27 -3.94
N GLN A 45 -10.06 3.87 -3.97
CA GLN A 45 -11.09 4.51 -3.17
C GLN A 45 -10.77 4.34 -1.68
N GLU A 46 -10.49 5.46 -1.02
CA GLU A 46 -10.17 5.47 0.40
C GLU A 46 -11.36 4.96 1.23
N ASP A 47 -11.06 4.24 2.30
CA ASP A 47 -12.05 3.90 3.31
C ASP A 47 -12.68 5.18 3.91
N HIS A 48 -14.00 5.16 4.05
CA HIS A 48 -14.74 6.34 4.48
C HIS A 48 -14.40 6.77 5.92
N GLU A 49 -14.10 5.82 6.82
CA GLU A 49 -13.71 6.14 8.19
C GLU A 49 -12.32 6.75 8.22
N ALA A 50 -11.37 6.19 7.47
CA ALA A 50 -10.02 6.74 7.31
C ALA A 50 -10.07 8.19 6.78
N ALA A 51 -10.85 8.44 5.74
CA ALA A 51 -11.04 9.77 5.16
C ALA A 51 -11.61 10.77 6.20
N ASN A 52 -12.56 10.34 7.03
CA ASN A 52 -13.14 11.17 8.06
C ASN A 52 -12.17 11.46 9.21
N GLN A 53 -11.39 10.47 9.62
CA GLN A 53 -10.32 10.65 10.61
C GLN A 53 -9.26 11.63 10.10
N GLN A 54 -8.83 11.49 8.84
CA GLN A 54 -7.88 12.41 8.22
C GLN A 54 -8.41 13.84 8.20
N LYS A 55 -9.68 14.05 7.79
CA LYS A 55 -10.34 15.37 7.80
C LYS A 55 -10.41 15.96 9.21
N LEU A 56 -10.75 15.15 10.22
CA LEU A 56 -10.83 15.60 11.61
C LEU A 56 -9.45 16.06 12.12
N LEU A 57 -8.41 15.26 11.90
CA LEU A 57 -7.05 15.58 12.32
C LEU A 57 -6.53 16.85 11.63
N THR A 58 -6.75 16.96 10.32
CA THR A 58 -6.39 18.14 9.53
C THR A 58 -7.03 19.41 10.08
N ARG A 59 -8.34 19.35 10.43
CA ARG A 59 -9.05 20.47 11.06
C ARG A 59 -8.45 20.84 12.42
N LYS A 60 -8.18 19.85 13.28
CA LYS A 60 -7.58 20.07 14.60
C LYS A 60 -6.23 20.75 14.49
N ILE A 61 -5.36 20.28 13.59
CA ILE A 61 -4.04 20.88 13.35
C ILE A 61 -4.18 22.33 12.88
N SER A 62 -5.08 22.59 11.93
CA SER A 62 -5.34 23.96 11.45
C SER A 62 -5.79 24.88 12.59
N SER A 63 -6.70 24.43 13.46
CA SER A 63 -7.16 25.18 14.62
C SER A 63 -6.04 25.45 15.62
N LEU A 64 -5.19 24.46 15.91
CA LEU A 64 -4.05 24.61 16.81
C LEU A 64 -3.02 25.59 16.26
N ASN A 65 -2.72 25.52 14.97
CA ASN A 65 -1.80 26.45 14.31
C ASN A 65 -2.31 27.91 14.37
N LYS A 66 -3.62 28.11 14.18
CA LYS A 66 -4.23 29.45 14.34
C LYS A 66 -4.12 29.95 15.78
N ALA A 67 -4.41 29.10 16.77
CA ALA A 67 -4.29 29.46 18.18
C ALA A 67 -2.83 29.81 18.54
N TYR A 68 -1.88 29.03 18.06
CA TYR A 68 -0.45 29.32 18.19
C TYR A 68 -0.09 30.67 17.57
N GLN A 69 -0.55 30.95 16.35
CA GLN A 69 -0.29 32.23 15.69
C GLN A 69 -0.83 33.41 16.51
N TYR A 70 -2.05 33.30 17.04
CA TYR A 70 -2.59 34.35 17.92
C TYR A 70 -1.75 34.59 19.18
N LEU A 71 -1.18 33.53 19.77
CA LEU A 71 -0.28 33.66 20.92
C LEU A 71 1.03 34.35 20.54
N VAL A 72 1.58 34.05 19.35
CA VAL A 72 2.77 34.70 18.83
C VAL A 72 2.51 36.19 18.57
N ASP A 73 1.41 36.51 17.86
CA ASP A 73 1.02 37.88 17.54
C ASP A 73 0.79 38.70 18.81
N PHE A 74 0.08 38.14 19.80
CA PHE A 74 -0.14 38.78 21.10
C PHE A 74 1.17 39.06 21.85
N LYS A 75 2.15 38.16 21.81
CA LYS A 75 3.45 38.37 22.46
C LYS A 75 4.29 39.46 21.79
N SER A 76 4.03 39.76 20.52
CA SER A 76 4.75 40.77 19.74
C SER A 76 4.14 42.18 19.79
N LEU A 77 2.96 42.32 20.41
CA LEU A 77 2.33 43.59 20.79
C LEU A 77 2.91 44.13 22.10
#